data_AF-A0A1Q6FCA2-F1
#
_entry.id   AF-A0A1Q6FCA2-F1
#
_cell.length_a   1.000
_cell.length_b   1.000
_cell.length_c   1.000
_cell.angle_alpha   90.00
_cell.angle_beta   90.00
_cell.angle_gamma   90.00
#
_symmetry.space_group_name_H-M   'P 1'
#
loop_
_entity.id
_entity.type
_entity.pdbx_description
1 polymer ?
#
loop_
_entity_poly.entity_id
_entity_poly.type
_entity_poly.pdbx_seq_one_letter_code
_entity_poly.pdbx_strand_id
1 'polypeptide(L)'
;MSTVINSFQPPVLTGVWSEALTPLMASTKYLILAFGIDEEKQTPTTKLFRYDFTTPEAVDGNITIEGFEYKFFDAEEIITKDPSYSEELAECECVAVVTMKTSMPTDKVKMWWYEAWMKDLGDEMDDAILEDLLLYDYSNNPEFMGMYYSMDETDTFCFAGVAEDDNGNLSPICYTDFFMLEKSNCAPVEEFFTLLNSKAKTSIFKTKRTSVVFENKFSRFLPVFTIFEK
;
A
#
# COMPACT_ATOMS: atom_id res chain seq x y z
N MET A 1 -13.15 -14.60 -10.38
CA MET A 1 -13.78 -14.23 -9.10
C MET A 1 -13.61 -12.73 -9.01
N SER A 2 -14.66 -11.91 -8.85
CA SER A 2 -14.50 -10.44 -8.92
C SER A 2 -14.11 -9.88 -7.56
N THR A 3 -12.97 -9.19 -7.47
CA THR A 3 -12.47 -8.56 -6.24
C THR A 3 -13.05 -7.15 -6.11
N VAL A 4 -13.49 -6.78 -4.92
CA VAL A 4 -13.93 -5.41 -4.62
C VAL A 4 -12.69 -4.56 -4.36
N ILE A 5 -12.42 -3.60 -5.24
CA ILE A 5 -11.23 -2.74 -5.17
C ILE A 5 -11.47 -1.54 -4.25
N ASN A 6 -12.66 -0.95 -4.32
CA ASN A 6 -13.02 0.21 -3.50
C ASN A 6 -14.53 0.24 -3.24
N SER A 7 -14.92 0.69 -2.05
CA SER A 7 -16.30 0.96 -1.67
C SER A 7 -16.46 2.41 -1.21
N PHE A 8 -17.22 3.20 -1.96
CA PHE A 8 -17.46 4.61 -1.63
C PHE A 8 -18.86 4.79 -1.07
N GLN A 9 -18.99 5.44 0.10
CA GLN A 9 -20.24 6.06 0.54
C GLN A 9 -19.97 7.55 0.82
N PRO A 10 -20.47 8.46 -0.02
CA PRO A 10 -20.23 9.87 0.18
C PRO A 10 -20.95 10.40 1.43
N PRO A 11 -20.36 11.35 2.16
CA PRO A 11 -21.08 12.14 3.15
C PRO A 11 -22.01 13.11 2.41
N VAL A 12 -23.31 12.76 2.31
CA VAL A 12 -24.43 13.61 1.82
C VAL A 12 -24.04 14.57 0.68
N LEU A 13 -24.15 14.12 -0.57
CA LEU A 13 -23.89 14.99 -1.73
C LEU A 13 -25.17 15.70 -2.19
N THR A 14 -25.13 17.04 -2.18
CA THR A 14 -25.94 17.85 -3.10
C THR A 14 -25.00 18.41 -4.17
N GLY A 15 -25.32 18.19 -5.46
CA GLY A 15 -24.51 18.70 -6.59
C GLY A 15 -23.85 17.60 -7.46
N VAL A 16 -22.96 18.02 -8.36
CA VAL A 16 -22.11 17.14 -9.18
C VAL A 16 -20.81 16.90 -8.43
N TRP A 17 -20.42 15.64 -8.28
CA TRP A 17 -19.22 15.25 -7.56
C TRP A 17 -18.34 14.38 -8.46
N SER A 18 -17.02 14.56 -8.30
CA SER A 18 -15.99 13.83 -9.05
C SER A 18 -14.87 13.49 -8.09
N GLU A 19 -14.47 12.23 -8.06
CA GLU A 19 -13.30 11.75 -7.34
C GLU A 19 -12.46 10.92 -8.32
N ALA A 20 -11.14 11.05 -8.18
CA ALA A 20 -10.22 10.22 -8.92
C ALA A 20 -10.26 8.81 -8.33
N LEU A 21 -10.48 7.81 -9.18
CA LEU A 21 -10.26 6.43 -8.80
C LEU A 21 -8.74 6.21 -8.74
N THR A 22 -8.21 6.17 -7.52
CA THR A 22 -6.79 5.97 -7.21
C THR A 22 -6.38 4.53 -7.55
N PRO A 23 -5.12 4.31 -7.91
CA PRO A 23 -4.79 3.94 -9.28
C PRO A 23 -5.29 2.55 -9.64
N LEU A 24 -5.80 2.42 -10.86
CA LEU A 24 -6.25 1.17 -11.44
C LEU A 24 -5.19 0.65 -12.42
N MET A 25 -5.09 -0.67 -12.58
CA MET A 25 -4.23 -1.27 -13.60
C MET A 25 -4.58 -0.72 -14.98
N ALA A 26 -3.57 -0.42 -15.78
CA ALA A 26 -3.74 0.11 -17.13
C ALA A 26 -4.29 -0.97 -18.08
N SER A 27 -5.02 -0.56 -19.13
CA SER A 27 -5.64 -1.47 -20.09
C SER A 27 -6.57 -2.54 -19.49
N THR A 28 -7.05 -2.34 -18.25
CA THR A 28 -7.87 -3.29 -17.51
C THR A 28 -9.35 -2.90 -17.56
N LYS A 29 -10.21 -3.91 -17.68
CA LYS A 29 -11.66 -3.72 -17.66
C LYS A 29 -12.17 -3.67 -16.24
N TYR A 30 -12.90 -2.61 -15.94
CA TYR A 30 -13.52 -2.41 -14.65
C TYR A 30 -15.03 -2.27 -14.79
N LEU A 31 -15.71 -2.67 -13.73
CA LEU A 31 -17.14 -2.53 -13.55
C LEU A 31 -17.41 -1.72 -12.29
N ILE A 32 -18.05 -0.56 -12.45
CA ILE A 32 -18.65 0.17 -11.34
C ILE A 32 -20.08 -0.32 -11.17
N LEU A 33 -20.39 -0.84 -9.99
CA LEU A 33 -21.74 -1.08 -9.53
C LEU A 33 -22.11 -0.01 -8.51
N ALA A 34 -23.26 0.62 -8.68
CA ALA A 34 -23.75 1.58 -7.69
C ALA A 34 -25.23 1.38 -7.40
N PHE A 35 -25.63 1.49 -6.14
CA PHE A 35 -27.04 1.45 -5.74
C PHE A 35 -27.26 2.22 -4.44
N GLY A 36 -28.43 2.82 -4.28
CA GLY A 36 -28.84 3.45 -3.03
C GLY A 36 -29.35 2.41 -2.03
N ILE A 37 -29.04 2.61 -0.75
CA ILE A 37 -29.58 1.81 0.36
C ILE A 37 -30.33 2.74 1.33
N ASP A 38 -31.50 2.31 1.81
CA ASP A 38 -32.13 2.85 3.02
C ASP A 38 -31.44 2.20 4.22
N GLU A 39 -30.57 2.93 4.91
CA GLU A 39 -29.79 2.41 6.04
C GLU A 39 -30.68 1.88 7.18
N GLU A 40 -31.84 2.49 7.42
CA GLU A 40 -32.74 2.07 8.50
C GLU A 40 -33.41 0.74 8.17
N LYS A 41 -33.77 0.55 6.90
CA LYS A 41 -34.48 -0.66 6.45
C LYS A 41 -33.56 -1.73 5.87
N GLN A 42 -32.30 -1.40 5.62
CA GLN A 42 -31.33 -2.24 4.90
C GLN A 42 -31.88 -2.70 3.54
N THR A 43 -32.69 -1.87 2.88
CA THR A 43 -33.31 -2.19 1.58
C THR A 43 -32.79 -1.28 0.47
N PRO A 44 -32.58 -1.80 -0.76
CA PRO A 44 -32.21 -0.96 -1.89
C PRO A 44 -33.28 0.09 -2.20
N THR A 45 -32.88 1.34 -2.39
CA THR A 45 -33.77 2.46 -2.74
C THR A 45 -33.72 2.80 -4.23
N THR A 46 -32.68 2.36 -4.94
CA THR A 46 -32.54 2.54 -6.39
C THR A 46 -32.33 1.19 -7.08
N LYS A 47 -32.53 1.18 -8.40
CA LYS A 47 -32.03 0.10 -9.24
C LYS A 47 -30.50 0.11 -9.23
N LEU A 48 -29.90 -1.05 -9.46
CA LEU A 48 -28.47 -1.19 -9.66
C LEU A 48 -28.04 -0.41 -10.92
N PHE A 49 -27.23 0.62 -10.70
CA PHE A 49 -26.46 1.26 -11.74
C PHE A 49 -25.22 0.42 -12.04
N ARG A 50 -24.92 0.29 -13.32
CA ARG A 50 -23.77 -0.46 -13.81
C ARG A 50 -23.08 0.38 -14.88
N TYR A 51 -21.78 0.55 -14.73
CA TYR A 51 -20.94 1.23 -15.69
C TYR A 51 -19.68 0.41 -15.94
N ASP A 52 -19.54 -0.04 -17.18
CA ASP A 52 -18.38 -0.76 -17.65
C ASP A 52 -17.41 0.25 -18.28
N PHE A 53 -16.14 0.20 -17.90
CA PHE A 53 -15.09 1.01 -18.52
C PHE A 53 -13.79 0.23 -18.66
N THR A 54 -12.87 0.77 -19.45
CA THR A 54 -11.51 0.23 -19.60
C THR A 54 -10.55 1.37 -19.34
N THR A 55 -9.56 1.14 -18.49
CA THR A 55 -8.50 2.12 -18.26
C THR A 55 -7.70 2.33 -19.54
N PRO A 56 -7.18 3.55 -19.77
CA PRO A 56 -6.24 3.79 -20.86
C PRO A 56 -4.99 2.91 -20.76
N GLU A 57 -4.25 2.82 -21.87
CA GLU A 57 -2.89 2.27 -21.85
C GLU A 57 -2.00 3.07 -20.91
N ALA A 58 -1.04 2.39 -20.27
CA ALA A 58 -0.08 3.04 -19.41
C ALA A 58 0.79 4.01 -20.21
N VAL A 59 1.06 5.17 -19.63
CA VAL A 59 2.08 6.09 -20.12
C VAL A 59 3.23 6.00 -19.14
N ASP A 60 4.43 5.73 -19.65
CA ASP A 60 5.62 5.67 -18.80
C ASP A 60 5.85 7.01 -18.10
N GLY A 61 5.99 6.96 -16.77
CA GLY A 61 6.31 8.14 -15.98
C GLY A 61 7.71 8.67 -16.26
N ASN A 62 7.86 9.99 -16.22
CA ASN A 62 9.17 10.64 -16.34
C ASN A 62 9.91 10.65 -14.99
N ILE A 63 9.94 9.52 -14.30
CA ILE A 63 10.61 9.30 -13.03
C ILE A 63 11.11 7.85 -12.98
N THR A 64 12.28 7.64 -12.38
CA THR A 64 12.89 6.32 -12.25
C THR A 64 13.34 6.07 -10.82
N ILE A 65 13.25 4.82 -10.38
CA ILE A 65 13.81 4.38 -9.11
C ILE A 65 15.29 4.05 -9.32
N GLU A 66 16.15 4.66 -8.50
CA GLU A 66 17.62 4.48 -8.57
C GLU A 66 18.10 3.37 -7.62
N GLY A 67 17.26 2.95 -6.68
CA GLY A 67 17.52 1.85 -5.77
C GLY A 67 16.91 2.05 -4.38
N PHE A 68 17.22 1.12 -3.50
CA PHE A 68 16.74 1.10 -2.12
C PHE A 68 17.92 1.16 -1.14
N GLU A 69 17.79 1.97 -0.10
CA GLU A 69 18.67 1.94 1.07
C GLU A 69 17.87 1.43 2.26
N TYR A 70 18.35 0.37 2.91
CA TYR A 70 17.61 -0.23 4.02
C TYR A 70 18.52 -0.69 5.15
N LYS A 71 17.94 -0.72 6.36
CA LYS A 71 18.54 -1.29 7.57
C LYS A 71 17.50 -2.11 8.31
N PHE A 72 17.95 -3.17 8.96
CA PHE A 72 17.13 -4.07 9.76
C PHE A 72 17.41 -3.87 11.25
N PHE A 73 16.38 -3.98 12.07
CA PHE A 73 16.48 -3.86 13.52
C PHE A 73 15.66 -4.96 14.18
N ASP A 74 16.25 -5.66 15.14
CA ASP A 74 15.58 -6.75 15.85
C ASP A 74 14.46 -6.20 16.74
N ALA A 75 13.24 -6.72 16.57
CA ALA A 75 12.07 -6.23 17.27
C ALA A 75 12.17 -6.48 18.79
N GLU A 76 12.71 -7.61 19.21
CA GLU A 76 12.91 -7.94 20.62
C GLU A 76 13.89 -6.96 21.30
N GLU A 77 14.97 -6.59 20.63
CA GLU A 77 15.89 -5.56 21.12
C GLU A 77 15.22 -4.18 21.25
N ILE A 78 14.39 -3.80 20.26
CA ILE A 78 13.61 -2.55 20.31
C ILE A 78 12.68 -2.56 21.53
N ILE A 79 11.89 -3.63 21.71
CA ILE A 79 10.94 -3.77 22.81
C ILE A 79 11.65 -3.80 24.17
N THR A 80 12.79 -4.49 24.26
CA THR A 80 13.60 -4.55 25.49
C THR A 80 14.08 -3.16 25.90
N LYS A 81 14.45 -2.33 24.92
CA LYS A 81 14.96 -0.99 25.16
C LYS A 81 13.83 0.03 25.41
N ASP A 82 12.73 -0.07 24.68
CA ASP A 82 11.51 0.72 24.89
C ASP A 82 10.26 -0.19 24.80
N PRO A 83 9.74 -0.66 25.96
CA PRO A 83 8.59 -1.55 26.00
C PRO A 83 7.28 -0.97 25.44
N SER A 84 7.23 0.34 25.15
CA SER A 84 6.03 0.95 24.55
C SER A 84 5.73 0.43 23.14
N TYR A 85 6.71 -0.18 22.46
CA TYR A 85 6.55 -0.82 21.15
C TYR A 85 6.05 -2.27 21.20
N SER A 86 5.83 -2.84 22.39
CA SER A 86 5.45 -4.26 22.54
C SER A 86 4.17 -4.66 21.80
N GLU A 87 3.15 -3.80 21.77
CA GLU A 87 1.90 -4.06 21.05
C GLU A 87 2.09 -3.90 19.54
N GLU A 88 2.81 -2.84 19.13
CA GLU A 88 3.02 -2.47 17.73
C GLU A 88 3.93 -3.48 17.00
N LEU A 89 4.83 -4.15 17.72
CA LEU A 89 5.78 -5.13 17.19
C LEU A 89 5.46 -6.57 17.58
N ALA A 90 4.28 -6.84 18.14
CA ALA A 90 3.92 -8.16 18.66
C ALA A 90 3.93 -9.28 17.59
N GLU A 91 3.69 -8.91 16.33
CA GLU A 91 3.58 -9.84 15.20
C GLU A 91 4.79 -9.77 14.26
N CYS A 92 5.88 -9.11 14.67
CA CYS A 92 7.07 -8.90 13.86
C CYS A 92 8.32 -9.35 14.61
N GLU A 93 9.30 -9.91 13.90
CA GLU A 93 10.60 -10.28 14.49
C GLU A 93 11.67 -9.24 14.17
N CYS A 94 11.46 -8.48 13.10
CA CYS A 94 12.37 -7.46 12.60
C CYS A 94 11.60 -6.24 12.12
N VAL A 95 12.22 -5.06 12.20
CA VAL A 95 11.76 -3.83 11.56
C VAL A 95 12.77 -3.42 10.50
N ALA A 96 12.34 -3.36 9.24
CA ALA A 96 13.09 -2.76 8.15
C ALA A 96 12.80 -1.26 8.08
N VAL A 97 13.85 -0.44 7.98
CA VAL A 97 13.75 0.99 7.67
C VAL A 97 14.25 1.18 6.25
N VAL A 98 13.36 1.51 5.33
CA VAL A 98 13.61 1.46 3.88
C VAL A 98 13.42 2.84 3.28
N THR A 99 14.45 3.33 2.57
CA THR A 99 14.39 4.55 1.77
C THR A 99 14.45 4.16 0.29
N MET A 100 13.48 4.59 -0.50
CA MET A 100 13.53 4.46 -1.95
C MET A 100 14.12 5.72 -2.57
N LYS A 101 15.15 5.58 -3.39
CA LYS A 101 15.77 6.68 -4.12
C LYS A 101 15.16 6.81 -5.50
N THR A 102 14.84 8.04 -5.89
CA THR A 102 14.26 8.37 -7.18
C THR A 102 15.13 9.40 -7.89
N SER A 103 15.13 9.39 -9.22
CA SER A 103 15.93 10.32 -10.04
C SER A 103 15.54 11.79 -9.90
N MET A 104 14.38 12.06 -9.30
CA MET A 104 13.95 13.39 -8.85
C MET A 104 13.20 13.30 -7.52
N PRO A 105 13.24 14.34 -6.68
CA PRO A 105 12.52 14.36 -5.40
C PRO A 105 11.01 14.21 -5.60
N THR A 106 10.40 13.26 -4.90
CA THR A 106 8.95 13.04 -4.86
C THR A 106 8.56 12.45 -3.51
N ASP A 107 7.35 12.75 -3.04
CA ASP A 107 6.70 12.08 -1.92
C ASP A 107 5.67 11.03 -2.39
N LYS A 108 5.46 10.90 -3.70
CA LYS A 108 4.52 9.96 -4.31
C LYS A 108 5.18 8.62 -4.62
N VAL A 109 5.60 7.94 -3.57
CA VAL A 109 6.24 6.63 -3.66
C VAL A 109 5.34 5.57 -3.04
N LYS A 110 5.34 4.37 -3.61
CA LYS A 110 4.71 3.18 -3.03
C LYS A 110 5.76 2.10 -2.96
N MET A 111 6.00 1.56 -1.77
CA MET A 111 6.97 0.50 -1.57
C MET A 111 6.52 -0.46 -0.48
N TRP A 112 6.88 -1.73 -0.65
CA TRP A 112 6.66 -2.78 0.33
C TRP A 112 7.71 -3.90 0.16
N TRP A 113 7.70 -4.89 1.06
CA TRP A 113 8.48 -6.11 0.89
C TRP A 113 7.61 -7.27 0.41
N TYR A 114 8.21 -8.17 -0.36
CA TYR A 114 7.53 -9.32 -0.96
C TYR A 114 8.35 -10.59 -0.80
N GLU A 115 7.67 -11.72 -0.67
CA GLU A 115 8.25 -13.04 -0.44
C GLU A 115 8.63 -13.74 -1.74
N ALA A 116 9.51 -14.73 -1.62
CA ALA A 116 10.06 -15.50 -2.73
C ALA A 116 9.01 -16.19 -3.61
N TRP A 117 7.86 -16.58 -3.04
CA TRP A 117 6.79 -17.25 -3.79
C TRP A 117 6.21 -16.38 -4.91
N MET A 118 6.39 -15.04 -4.84
CA MET A 118 6.01 -14.15 -5.95
C MET A 118 6.72 -14.52 -7.26
N LYS A 119 7.91 -15.12 -7.20
CA LYS A 119 8.64 -15.61 -8.39
C LYS A 119 7.90 -16.73 -9.12
N ASP A 120 7.06 -17.50 -8.42
CA ASP A 120 6.31 -18.60 -9.02
C ASP A 120 5.21 -18.10 -9.97
N LEU A 121 4.88 -16.80 -9.93
CA LEU A 121 3.99 -16.12 -10.87
C LEU A 121 4.65 -15.87 -12.24
N GLY A 122 5.97 -16.00 -12.35
CA GLY A 122 6.70 -15.78 -13.60
C GLY A 122 6.46 -14.39 -14.18
N ASP A 123 5.95 -14.33 -15.41
CA ASP A 123 5.69 -13.08 -16.14
C ASP A 123 4.59 -12.22 -15.47
N GLU A 124 3.79 -12.77 -14.55
CA GLU A 124 2.71 -12.05 -13.85
C GLU A 124 3.18 -11.39 -12.53
N MET A 125 4.43 -11.61 -12.11
CA MET A 125 4.95 -11.11 -10.83
C MET A 125 4.89 -9.57 -10.74
N ASP A 126 5.31 -8.87 -11.78
CA ASP A 126 5.35 -7.41 -11.81
C ASP A 126 3.93 -6.82 -11.71
N ASP A 127 2.98 -7.42 -12.42
CA ASP A 127 1.56 -7.00 -12.38
C ASP A 127 0.94 -7.26 -11.00
N ALA A 128 1.23 -8.40 -10.38
CA ALA A 128 0.71 -8.75 -9.05
C ALA A 128 1.26 -7.82 -7.96
N ILE A 129 2.55 -7.50 -8.00
CA ILE A 129 3.15 -6.53 -7.06
C ILE A 129 2.59 -5.14 -7.31
N LEU A 130 2.46 -4.73 -8.57
CA LEU A 130 1.89 -3.44 -8.90
C LEU A 130 0.45 -3.34 -8.35
N GLU A 131 -0.42 -4.31 -8.65
CA GLU A 131 -1.79 -4.34 -8.15
C GLU A 131 -1.84 -4.16 -6.63
N ASP A 132 -1.02 -4.90 -5.89
CA ASP A 132 -0.94 -4.80 -4.44
C ASP A 132 -0.47 -3.40 -3.97
N LEU A 133 0.60 -2.86 -4.55
CA LEU A 133 1.11 -1.52 -4.21
C LEU A 133 0.04 -0.43 -4.43
N LEU A 134 -0.76 -0.55 -5.49
CA LEU A 134 -1.82 0.43 -5.79
C LEU A 134 -2.97 0.41 -4.77
N LEU A 135 -3.10 -0.64 -3.94
CA LEU A 135 -4.09 -0.70 -2.86
C LEU A 135 -3.72 0.15 -1.64
N TYR A 136 -2.48 0.59 -1.51
CA TYR A 136 -2.00 1.38 -0.37
C TYR A 136 -1.96 2.88 -0.67
N ASP A 137 -1.97 3.72 0.37
CA ASP A 137 -1.58 5.13 0.25
C ASP A 137 -0.10 5.26 -0.17
N TYR A 138 0.36 6.48 -0.42
CA TYR A 138 1.80 6.71 -0.59
C TYR A 138 2.56 6.39 0.69
N SER A 139 3.69 5.71 0.54
CA SER A 139 4.60 5.36 1.62
C SER A 139 5.31 6.60 2.17
N ASN A 140 5.66 6.56 3.45
CA ASN A 140 6.69 7.43 3.97
C ASN A 140 8.03 7.09 3.31
N ASN A 141 8.97 8.05 3.30
CA ASN A 141 10.32 7.80 2.78
C ASN A 141 11.36 8.42 3.73
N PRO A 142 11.96 7.64 4.66
CA PRO A 142 11.89 6.19 4.79
C PRO A 142 10.56 5.69 5.32
N GLU A 143 10.23 4.46 4.94
CA GLU A 143 9.15 3.66 5.48
C GLU A 143 9.67 2.68 6.54
N PHE A 144 8.85 2.35 7.52
CA PHE A 144 9.15 1.35 8.52
C PHE A 144 8.22 0.15 8.32
N MET A 145 8.81 -1.02 8.08
CA MET A 145 8.09 -2.22 7.70
C MET A 145 8.40 -3.35 8.67
N GLY A 146 7.35 -3.93 9.26
CA GLY A 146 7.47 -5.13 10.06
C GLY A 146 7.79 -6.32 9.16
N MET A 147 8.76 -7.14 9.54
CA MET A 147 9.21 -8.33 8.83
C MET A 147 9.43 -9.48 9.82
N TYR A 148 9.59 -10.68 9.29
CA TYR A 148 9.97 -11.87 10.03
C TYR A 148 11.28 -12.43 9.47
N TYR A 149 11.96 -13.27 10.25
CA TYR A 149 13.20 -13.89 9.84
C TYR A 149 12.95 -15.06 8.89
N SER A 150 13.85 -15.23 7.94
CA SER A 150 13.87 -16.37 7.03
C SER A 150 13.96 -17.68 7.81
N MET A 151 13.05 -18.61 7.52
CA MET A 151 13.07 -19.95 8.10
C MET A 151 14.15 -20.85 7.47
N ASP A 152 14.39 -20.70 6.17
CA ASP A 152 15.41 -21.42 5.41
C ASP A 152 15.80 -20.66 4.12
N GLU A 153 16.63 -21.27 3.27
CA GLU A 153 17.15 -20.68 2.03
C GLU A 153 16.08 -20.41 0.95
N THR A 154 14.87 -20.95 1.11
CA THR A 154 13.74 -20.71 0.21
C THR A 154 12.88 -19.53 0.65
N ASP A 155 12.96 -19.17 1.94
CA ASP A 155 12.24 -18.07 2.55
C ASP A 155 13.02 -16.76 2.39
N THR A 156 12.92 -16.16 1.20
CA THR A 156 13.64 -14.91 0.86
C THR A 156 12.69 -13.77 0.57
N PHE A 157 13.16 -12.55 0.76
CA PHE A 157 12.39 -11.32 0.59
C PHE A 157 13.02 -10.39 -0.42
N CYS A 158 12.25 -9.51 -1.04
CA CYS A 158 12.74 -8.36 -1.77
C CYS A 158 11.98 -7.11 -1.33
N PHE A 159 12.57 -5.92 -1.51
CA PHE A 159 11.80 -4.68 -1.49
C PHE A 159 11.42 -4.34 -2.92
N ALA A 160 10.16 -3.95 -3.14
CA ALA A 160 9.68 -3.50 -4.43
C ALA A 160 8.97 -2.15 -4.29
N GLY A 161 8.95 -1.37 -5.36
CA GLY A 161 8.24 -0.10 -5.38
C GLY A 161 8.02 0.50 -6.74
N VAL A 162 7.18 1.52 -6.76
CA VAL A 162 6.89 2.42 -7.88
C VAL A 162 6.87 3.86 -7.40
N ALA A 163 7.23 4.79 -8.29
CA ALA A 163 7.12 6.22 -8.05
C ALA A 163 6.16 6.86 -9.06
N GLU A 164 5.40 7.87 -8.65
CA GLU A 164 4.54 8.65 -9.53
C GLU A 164 5.19 10.00 -9.87
N ASP A 165 5.14 10.38 -11.15
CA ASP A 165 5.56 11.71 -11.61
C ASP A 165 4.49 12.80 -11.35
N ASP A 166 4.79 14.03 -11.72
CA ASP A 166 3.86 15.16 -11.56
C ASP A 166 2.58 15.04 -12.41
N ASN A 167 2.58 14.19 -13.43
CA ASN A 167 1.44 13.96 -14.33
C ASN A 167 0.55 12.79 -13.90
N GLY A 168 0.92 12.05 -12.85
CA GLY A 168 0.18 10.88 -12.41
C GLY A 168 0.63 9.57 -13.07
N ASN A 169 1.75 9.57 -13.79
CA ASN A 169 2.27 8.40 -14.47
C ASN A 169 3.27 7.67 -13.58
N LEU A 170 3.20 6.35 -13.55
CA LEU A 170 4.06 5.51 -12.72
C LEU A 170 5.38 5.19 -13.44
N SER A 171 6.46 5.10 -12.65
CA SER A 171 7.69 4.44 -13.09
C SER A 171 7.44 2.95 -13.36
N PRO A 172 8.30 2.29 -14.14
CA PRO A 172 8.42 0.83 -14.07
C PRO A 172 8.62 0.37 -12.63
N ILE A 173 8.14 -0.82 -12.31
CA ILE A 173 8.42 -1.46 -11.02
C ILE A 173 9.92 -1.68 -10.87
N CYS A 174 10.43 -1.43 -9.68
CA CYS A 174 11.80 -1.74 -9.31
C CYS A 174 11.78 -2.57 -8.04
N TYR A 175 12.59 -3.62 -8.00
CA TYR A 175 12.80 -4.41 -6.80
C TYR A 175 14.28 -4.75 -6.61
N THR A 176 14.65 -4.99 -5.36
CA THR A 176 15.97 -5.49 -5.00
C THR A 176 16.12 -6.95 -5.43
N ASP A 177 17.36 -7.44 -5.46
CA ASP A 177 17.58 -8.88 -5.40
C ASP A 177 16.90 -9.46 -4.15
N PHE A 178 16.50 -10.73 -4.24
CA PHE A 178 15.95 -11.43 -3.10
C PHE A 178 17.06 -11.76 -2.09
N PHE A 179 16.78 -11.54 -0.82
CA PHE A 179 17.71 -11.73 0.28
C PHE A 179 17.11 -12.59 1.39
N MET A 180 17.95 -13.30 2.12
CA MET A 180 17.58 -13.89 3.41
C MET A 180 17.67 -12.83 4.49
N LEU A 181 16.74 -12.85 5.43
CA LEU A 181 16.73 -11.99 6.60
C LEU A 181 16.96 -12.83 7.85
N GLU A 182 18.09 -12.64 8.49
CA GLU A 182 18.47 -13.27 9.75
C GLU A 182 18.70 -12.20 10.82
N LYS A 183 18.59 -12.58 12.10
CA LYS A 183 18.93 -11.71 13.23
C LYS A 183 20.37 -11.16 13.14
N SER A 184 21.28 -11.90 12.49
CA SER A 184 22.66 -11.48 12.25
C SER A 184 22.79 -10.28 11.30
N ASN A 185 21.77 -10.01 10.48
CA ASN A 185 21.71 -8.86 9.57
C ASN A 185 21.24 -7.57 10.25
N CYS A 186 20.72 -7.66 11.48
CA CYS A 186 20.22 -6.51 12.21
C CYS A 186 21.35 -5.59 12.67
N ALA A 187 21.15 -4.29 12.46
CA ALA A 187 22.01 -3.23 12.96
C ALA A 187 21.77 -3.01 14.46
N PRO A 188 22.72 -2.37 15.18
CA PRO A 188 22.54 -2.06 16.60
C PRO A 188 21.28 -1.22 16.85
N VAL A 189 20.48 -1.63 17.84
CA VAL A 189 19.20 -0.97 18.17
C VAL A 189 19.31 0.52 18.48
N GLU A 190 20.46 1.02 18.94
CA GLU A 190 20.68 2.46 19.18
C GLU A 190 20.52 3.32 17.91
N GLU A 191 20.86 2.75 16.75
CA GLU A 191 20.69 3.45 15.47
C GLU A 191 19.21 3.64 15.13
N PHE A 192 18.34 2.69 15.49
CA PHE A 192 16.89 2.81 15.32
C PHE A 192 16.34 4.03 16.06
N PHE A 193 16.67 4.17 17.35
CA PHE A 193 16.22 5.31 18.15
C PHE A 193 16.86 6.64 17.71
N THR A 194 18.06 6.59 17.12
CA THR A 194 18.67 7.77 16.50
C THR A 194 17.90 8.21 15.27
N LEU A 195 17.50 7.26 14.41
CA LEU A 195 16.67 7.52 13.22
C LEU A 195 15.31 8.11 13.62
N LEU A 196 14.65 7.51 14.61
CA LEU A 196 13.35 8.00 15.10
C LEU A 196 13.43 9.41 15.69
N ASN A 197 14.46 9.74 16.47
CA ASN A 197 14.58 11.07 17.07
C ASN A 197 14.93 12.17 16.05
N SER A 198 15.53 11.79 14.91
CA SER A 198 15.83 12.72 13.82
C SER A 198 14.60 13.12 13.01
N LYS A 199 13.50 12.35 13.10
CA LYS A 199 12.23 12.62 12.42
C LYS A 199 11.14 12.90 13.46
N ALA A 200 10.21 13.82 13.17
CA ALA A 200 9.11 14.10 14.10
C ALA A 200 8.36 12.78 14.39
N LYS A 201 8.16 12.45 15.68
CA LYS A 201 7.51 11.21 16.16
C LYS A 201 6.23 10.92 15.37
N THR A 202 6.37 10.12 14.32
CA THR A 202 5.26 9.63 13.51
C THR A 202 5.12 8.16 13.89
N SER A 203 3.89 7.72 14.15
CA SER A 203 3.59 6.30 14.43
C SER A 203 4.20 5.45 13.31
N ILE A 204 4.95 4.43 13.69
CA ILE A 204 5.95 3.79 12.83
C ILE A 204 5.28 2.87 11.81
N PHE A 205 4.10 2.33 12.12
CA PHE A 205 3.29 1.59 11.14
C PHE A 205 2.00 2.34 10.84
N LYS A 206 2.06 3.22 9.84
CA LYS A 206 0.86 3.74 9.17
C LYS A 206 0.92 3.43 7.69
N THR A 207 1.05 2.15 7.33
CA THR A 207 0.58 1.72 6.02
C THR A 207 -0.94 1.81 6.05
N LYS A 208 -1.47 3.00 5.75
CA LYS A 208 -2.89 3.12 5.47
C LYS A 208 -3.12 2.40 4.16
N ARG A 209 -3.66 1.19 4.26
CA ARG A 209 -4.37 0.62 3.12
C ARG A 209 -5.43 1.64 2.72
N THR A 210 -5.71 1.76 1.44
CA THR A 210 -6.86 2.53 0.93
C THR A 210 -8.15 1.79 1.32
N SER A 211 -8.35 1.58 2.61
CA SER A 211 -9.60 1.19 3.23
C SER A 211 -10.14 2.48 3.82
N VAL A 212 -11.02 3.13 3.07
CA VAL A 212 -11.81 4.25 3.60
C VAL A 212 -12.64 3.69 4.74
N VAL A 213 -12.16 3.85 5.98
CA VAL A 213 -12.91 3.50 7.18
C VAL A 213 -13.74 4.71 7.59
N PHE A 214 -15.03 4.44 7.65
CA PHE A 214 -16.15 5.32 7.95
C PHE A 214 -16.15 5.78 9.41
N GLU A 215 -16.38 7.07 9.64
CA GLU A 215 -17.03 7.55 10.86
C GLU A 215 -18.29 8.33 10.51
N ASN A 216 -19.40 7.83 11.05
CA ASN A 216 -20.76 8.24 10.75
C ASN A 216 -21.20 9.35 11.72
N LYS A 217 -21.89 10.38 11.21
CA LYS A 217 -22.94 11.11 11.96
C LYS A 217 -23.87 11.90 11.02
N PHE A 218 -25.03 11.28 10.78
CA PHE A 218 -26.35 11.83 10.41
C PHE A 218 -26.67 12.29 8.97
N SER A 219 -27.47 11.42 8.34
CA SER A 219 -28.87 11.62 7.89
C SER A 219 -29.14 11.79 6.40
N ARG A 220 -29.65 10.66 5.87
CA ARG A 220 -30.58 10.47 4.75
C ARG A 220 -29.94 10.50 3.37
N PHE A 221 -29.82 9.29 2.83
CA PHE A 221 -29.47 8.88 1.47
C PHE A 221 -27.97 8.68 1.20
N LEU A 222 -27.55 7.41 1.11
CA LEU A 222 -26.21 7.00 0.67
C LEU A 222 -26.29 6.23 -0.67
N PRO A 223 -25.57 6.66 -1.70
CA PRO A 223 -25.17 5.77 -2.80
C PRO A 223 -23.97 4.93 -2.36
N VAL A 224 -24.05 3.61 -2.52
CA VAL A 224 -22.92 2.68 -2.39
C VAL A 224 -22.33 2.50 -3.78
N PHE A 225 -21.03 2.74 -3.95
CA PHE A 225 -20.29 2.40 -5.16
C PHE A 225 -19.33 1.26 -4.86
N THR A 226 -19.25 0.29 -5.76
CA THR A 226 -18.35 -0.87 -5.63
C THR A 226 -17.71 -1.11 -6.99
N ILE A 227 -16.38 -1.11 -7.02
CA ILE A 227 -15.61 -1.33 -8.24
C ILE A 227 -15.09 -2.76 -8.25
N PHE A 228 -15.31 -3.42 -9.37
CA PHE A 228 -14.87 -4.79 -9.61
C PHE A 228 -13.92 -4.82 -10.80
N GLU A 229 -12.83 -5.56 -10.66
CA GLU A 229 -12.05 -6.05 -11.80
C GLU A 229 -12.80 -7.17 -12.53
N LYS A 230 -12.70 -7.20 -13.85
CA LYS A 230 -13.44 -8.11 -14.73
C LYS A 230 -12.58 -9.06 -15.55
#